data_AF-A0A7S1SE52-F1
#
_entry.id   AF-A0A7S1SE52-F1
#
_cell.length_a   1.000
_cell.length_b   1.000
_cell.length_c   1.000
_cell.angle_alpha   90.00
_cell.angle_beta   90.00
_cell.angle_gamma   90.00
#
_symmetry.space_group_name_H-M   'P 1'
#
loop_
_entity.id
_entity.type
_entity.pdbx_description
1 polymer ?
#
loop_
_entity_poly.entity_id
_entity_poly.type
_entity_poly.pdbx_seq_one_letter_code
_entity_poly.pdbx_strand_id
1 'polypeptide(L)'
;WSAVQKPSSPRYLCCLRDLRGDDLPVLEAFQQEVLRFLGGNYGVDPEAVTIFAHYPSSARYSTLHFHIIFGGTESSQYRKYAKKLERPHQLSRQFPLPHIIERLRRNPDHF
;
A
#
# COMPACT_ATOMS: atom_id res chain seq x y z
N TRP A 1 7.09 13.22 -16.94
CA TRP A 1 7.02 12.29 -18.08
C TRP A 1 8.43 12.16 -18.64
N SER A 2 9.21 11.18 -18.18
CA SER A 2 10.50 10.87 -18.83
C SER A 2 10.24 9.76 -19.84
N ALA A 3 10.62 9.98 -21.09
CA ALA A 3 10.61 8.97 -22.16
C ALA A 3 11.66 7.84 -21.95
N VAL A 4 12.24 7.75 -20.75
CA VAL A 4 13.30 6.79 -20.42
C VAL A 4 12.65 5.46 -20.05
N GLN A 5 12.86 4.45 -20.89
CA GLN A 5 12.59 3.05 -20.53
C GLN A 5 13.40 2.70 -19.28
N LYS A 6 12.71 2.40 -18.18
CA LYS A 6 13.34 1.93 -16.95
C LYS A 6 13.70 0.45 -17.13
N PRO A 7 14.83 -0.03 -16.56
CA PRO A 7 15.20 -1.45 -16.60
C PRO A 7 14.06 -2.31 -16.04
N SER A 8 13.91 -3.56 -16.48
CA SER A 8 12.83 -4.45 -16.04
C SER A 8 13.10 -5.08 -14.67
N SER A 9 14.36 -5.39 -14.32
CA SER A 9 14.78 -5.84 -12.97
C SER A 9 16.31 -5.79 -12.81
N PRO A 10 16.86 -5.44 -11.63
CA PRO A 10 16.18 -4.88 -10.46
C PRO A 10 15.75 -3.43 -10.71
N ARG A 11 14.59 -3.04 -10.17
CA ARG A 11 14.03 -1.69 -10.28
C ARG A 11 13.93 -1.03 -8.93
N TYR A 12 14.36 0.22 -8.87
CA TYR A 12 14.05 1.08 -7.73
C TYR A 12 12.67 1.72 -7.93
N LEU A 13 11.71 1.34 -7.10
CA LEU A 13 10.35 1.88 -7.13
C LEU A 13 10.28 3.07 -6.17
N CYS A 14 10.10 4.29 -6.69
CA CYS A 14 10.03 5.49 -5.87
C CYS A 14 8.59 5.78 -5.41
N CYS A 15 7.61 5.47 -6.25
CA CYS A 15 6.20 5.77 -6.01
C CYS A 15 5.27 4.85 -6.81
N LEU A 16 3.95 5.04 -6.66
CA LEU A 16 2.95 4.24 -7.38
C LEU A 16 3.13 4.27 -8.90
N ARG A 17 3.56 5.40 -9.47
CA ARG A 17 3.79 5.54 -10.94
C ARG A 17 4.87 4.64 -11.50
N ASP A 18 5.71 4.07 -10.64
CA ASP A 18 6.77 3.18 -11.07
C ASP A 18 6.30 1.72 -11.18
N LEU A 19 5.10 1.40 -10.67
CA LEU A 19 4.54 0.06 -10.67
C LEU A 19 4.11 -0.38 -12.07
N ARG A 20 4.41 -1.62 -12.41
CA ARG A 20 3.99 -2.31 -13.63
C ARG A 20 3.38 -3.67 -13.31
N GLY A 21 2.81 -4.31 -14.33
CA GLY A 21 2.29 -5.68 -14.21
C GLY A 21 3.32 -6.66 -13.65
N ASP A 22 4.61 -6.50 -13.98
CA ASP A 22 5.70 -7.34 -13.47
C ASP A 22 5.88 -7.25 -11.94
N ASP A 23 5.37 -6.18 -11.30
CA ASP A 23 5.42 -6.00 -9.85
C ASP A 23 4.24 -6.71 -9.13
N LEU A 24 3.26 -7.26 -9.86
CA LEU A 24 2.10 -7.95 -9.26
C LEU A 24 2.49 -9.08 -8.31
N PRO A 25 3.41 -10.00 -8.65
CA PRO A 25 3.75 -11.11 -7.76
C PRO A 25 4.32 -10.63 -6.43
N VAL A 26 5.16 -9.58 -6.43
CA VAL A 26 5.73 -9.05 -5.17
C VAL A 26 4.68 -8.32 -4.35
N LEU A 27 3.74 -7.61 -4.96
CA LEU A 27 2.64 -6.93 -4.27
C LEU A 27 1.68 -7.92 -3.62
N GLU A 28 1.32 -9.00 -4.33
CA GLU A 28 0.46 -10.07 -3.83
C GLU A 28 1.14 -10.84 -2.70
N ALA A 29 2.42 -11.20 -2.87
CA ALA A 29 3.21 -11.87 -1.83
C ALA A 29 3.30 -10.98 -0.59
N PHE A 30 3.61 -9.70 -0.75
CA PHE A 30 3.67 -8.73 0.35
C PHE A 30 2.35 -8.65 1.12
N GLN A 31 1.21 -8.56 0.42
CA GLN A 31 -0.10 -8.55 1.08
C GLN A 31 -0.31 -9.82 1.93
N GLN A 32 -0.04 -11.00 1.37
CA GLN A 32 -0.23 -12.27 2.07
C GLN A 32 0.71 -12.40 3.27
N GLU A 33 1.97 -11.96 3.13
CA GLU A 33 2.95 -11.99 4.20
C GLU A 33 2.55 -11.10 5.38
N VAL A 34 2.06 -9.89 5.11
CA VAL A 34 1.56 -8.98 6.14
C VAL A 34 0.39 -9.60 6.89
N LEU A 35 -0.61 -10.12 6.17
CA LEU A 35 -1.80 -10.72 6.78
C LEU A 35 -1.43 -11.95 7.62
N ARG A 36 -0.60 -12.83 7.09
CA ARG A 36 -0.10 -14.01 7.80
C ARG A 36 0.69 -13.62 9.05
N PHE A 37 1.57 -12.63 8.95
CA PHE A 37 2.36 -12.15 10.07
C PHE A 37 1.48 -11.57 11.17
N LEU A 38 0.50 -10.73 10.82
CA LEU A 38 -0.40 -10.10 11.78
C LEU A 38 -1.37 -11.11 12.43
N GLY A 39 -1.94 -12.02 11.65
CA GLY A 39 -2.79 -13.08 12.17
C GLY A 39 -2.02 -14.03 13.08
N GLY A 40 -0.83 -14.48 12.68
CA GLY A 40 -0.03 -15.43 13.45
C GLY A 40 0.59 -14.87 14.72
N ASN A 41 1.07 -13.62 14.71
CA ASN A 41 1.79 -13.04 15.85
C ASN A 41 0.90 -12.18 16.77
N TYR A 42 -0.20 -11.62 16.25
CA TYR A 42 -1.03 -10.68 16.98
C TYR A 42 -2.51 -11.07 17.04
N GLY A 43 -2.91 -12.22 16.46
CA GLY A 43 -4.31 -12.66 16.44
C GLY A 43 -5.24 -11.66 15.74
N VAL A 44 -4.70 -10.84 14.84
CA VAL A 44 -5.46 -9.81 14.12
C VAL A 44 -6.26 -10.46 13.00
N ASP A 45 -7.55 -10.18 12.96
CA ASP A 45 -8.42 -10.54 11.83
C ASP A 45 -7.92 -9.87 10.53
N PRO A 46 -7.68 -10.62 9.45
CA PRO A 46 -7.35 -10.04 8.14
C PRO A 46 -8.29 -8.94 7.67
N GLU A 47 -9.58 -9.00 7.99
CA GLU A 47 -10.56 -7.96 7.61
C GLU A 47 -10.34 -6.64 8.37
N ALA A 48 -9.68 -6.69 9.52
CA ALA A 48 -9.32 -5.53 10.31
C ALA A 48 -7.98 -4.89 9.88
N VAL A 49 -7.35 -5.37 8.79
CA VAL A 49 -6.07 -4.87 8.28
C VAL A 49 -6.29 -4.02 7.02
N THR A 50 -5.82 -2.79 7.06
CA THR A 50 -5.79 -1.90 5.89
C THR A 50 -4.36 -1.62 5.47
N ILE A 51 -4.03 -1.95 4.22
CA ILE A 51 -2.72 -1.70 3.61
C ILE A 51 -2.89 -0.70 2.47
N PHE A 52 -2.14 0.40 2.47
CA PHE A 52 -2.25 1.43 1.44
C PHE A 52 -0.94 2.19 1.23
N ALA A 53 -0.77 2.81 0.07
CA ALA A 53 0.34 3.70 -0.24
C ALA A 53 -0.15 5.14 -0.45
N HIS A 54 0.74 6.11 -0.26
CA HIS A 54 0.44 7.51 -0.56
C HIS A 54 0.85 7.90 -1.98
N TYR A 55 -0.01 8.66 -2.66
CA TYR A 55 0.36 9.37 -3.89
C TYR A 55 -0.18 10.82 -3.93
N PRO A 56 0.65 11.83 -4.28
CA PRO A 56 2.10 11.73 -4.43
C PRO A 56 2.75 11.27 -3.11
N SER A 57 3.84 10.51 -3.19
CA SER A 57 4.58 10.13 -1.98
C SER A 57 5.13 11.40 -1.31
N SER A 58 5.24 11.40 0.02
CA SER A 58 5.91 12.50 0.71
C SER A 58 7.39 12.54 0.28
N ALA A 59 7.93 13.74 0.04
CA ALA A 59 9.33 13.96 -0.36
C ALA A 59 10.37 13.33 0.59
N ARG A 60 9.95 12.94 1.81
CA ARG A 60 10.80 12.27 2.80
C ARG A 60 11.16 10.83 2.42
N TYR A 61 10.38 10.18 1.57
CA TYR A 61 10.61 8.79 1.19
C TYR A 61 10.94 8.75 -0.30
N SER A 62 12.20 8.43 -0.61
CA SER A 62 12.65 8.19 -1.99
C SER A 62 12.19 6.83 -2.53
N THR A 63 11.64 5.96 -1.68
CA THR A 63 11.18 4.60 -2.02
C THR A 63 9.67 4.45 -1.80
N LEU A 64 9.02 3.68 -2.66
CA LEU A 64 7.66 3.19 -2.48
C LEU A 64 7.56 2.45 -1.15
N HIS A 65 6.56 2.80 -0.35
CA HIS A 65 6.29 2.17 0.94
C HIS A 65 4.79 2.07 1.16
N PHE A 66 4.41 1.09 1.97
CA PHE A 66 3.03 0.87 2.39
C PHE A 66 2.86 1.20 3.87
N HIS A 67 1.72 1.78 4.17
CA HIS A 67 1.22 1.94 5.51
C HIS A 67 0.30 0.76 5.83
N ILE A 68 0.49 0.16 7.00
CA ILE A 68 -0.33 -0.95 7.50
C ILE A 68 -1.01 -0.46 8.77
N ILE A 69 -2.34 -0.52 8.78
CA ILE A 69 -3.16 -0.20 9.95
C ILE A 69 -3.87 -1.49 10.37
N PHE A 70 -3.89 -1.78 11.66
CA PHE A 70 -4.62 -2.91 12.22
C PHE A 70 -5.06 -2.61 13.66
N GLY A 71 -6.04 -3.38 14.16
CA GLY A 71 -6.43 -3.36 15.58
C GLY A 71 -7.17 -2.09 16.02
N GLY A 72 -8.07 -1.56 15.19
CA GLY A 72 -8.90 -0.40 15.52
C GLY A 72 -10.14 -0.73 16.38
N THR A 73 -9.99 -1.43 17.50
CA THR A 73 -11.08 -1.57 18.48
C THR A 73 -11.08 -0.39 19.46
N GLU A 74 -12.24 -0.08 20.06
CA GLU A 74 -12.36 1.02 21.02
C GLU A 74 -11.39 0.92 22.22
N SER A 75 -10.77 -0.22 22.48
CA SER A 75 -9.79 -0.40 23.57
C SER A 75 -8.33 -0.34 23.13
N SER A 76 -8.03 -0.16 21.84
CA SER A 76 -6.66 -0.26 21.33
C SER A 76 -5.87 1.05 21.49
N GLN A 77 -4.58 0.90 21.82
CA GLN A 77 -3.58 1.98 21.87
C GLN A 77 -3.43 2.76 20.54
N TYR A 78 -4.01 2.25 19.45
CA TYR A 78 -4.00 2.86 18.13
C TYR A 78 -5.26 3.71 17.83
N ARG A 79 -6.11 3.97 18.85
CA ARG A 79 -7.33 4.82 18.82
C ARG A 79 -7.24 6.14 18.06
N LYS A 80 -6.04 6.73 17.92
CA LYS A 80 -5.82 7.99 17.19
C LYS A 80 -6.15 7.90 15.69
N TYR A 81 -6.32 6.70 15.12
CA TYR A 81 -6.58 6.54 13.69
C TYR A 81 -8.02 6.89 13.26
N ALA A 82 -9.03 6.59 14.09
CA ALA A 82 -10.43 6.92 13.78
C ALA A 82 -10.60 8.44 13.53
N LYS A 83 -9.95 9.28 14.35
CA LYS A 83 -9.93 10.75 14.17
C LYS A 83 -9.20 11.23 12.92
N LYS A 84 -8.35 10.42 12.28
CA LYS A 84 -7.69 10.76 11.01
C LYS A 84 -8.57 10.44 9.81
N LEU A 85 -9.48 9.46 9.91
CA LEU A 85 -10.47 9.17 8.87
C LEU A 85 -11.50 10.30 8.73
N GLU A 86 -11.69 11.12 9.78
CA GLU A 86 -12.52 12.33 9.76
C GLU A 86 -11.90 13.50 8.97
N ARG A 87 -10.67 13.35 8.43
CA ARG A 87 -9.97 14.37 7.65
C ARG A 87 -9.94 14.00 6.15
N PRO A 88 -10.96 14.39 5.37
CA PRO A 88 -11.13 13.92 3.99
C PRO A 88 -9.95 14.24 3.06
N HIS A 89 -9.23 15.34 3.30
CA HIS A 89 -8.04 15.71 2.52
C HIS A 89 -6.84 14.76 2.73
N GLN A 90 -6.80 13.99 3.81
CA GLN A 90 -5.78 12.96 4.04
C GLN A 90 -6.16 11.62 3.41
N LEU A 91 -7.44 11.36 3.16
CA LEU A 91 -7.94 10.16 2.51
C LEU A 91 -7.72 10.17 0.99
N SER A 92 -7.81 11.35 0.36
CA SER A 92 -7.65 11.50 -1.10
C SER A 92 -6.28 11.09 -1.64
N ARG A 93 -5.29 10.91 -0.77
CA ARG A 93 -3.92 10.49 -1.12
C ARG A 93 -3.66 9.02 -0.86
N GLN A 94 -4.62 8.27 -0.32
CA GLN A 94 -4.45 6.87 0.08
C GLN A 94 -4.95 5.94 -1.01
N PHE A 95 -4.09 5.04 -1.44
CA PHE A 95 -4.39 4.04 -2.47
C PHE A 95 -4.28 2.65 -1.84
N PRO A 96 -5.42 1.98 -1.56
CA PRO A 96 -5.41 0.64 -0.98
C PRO A 96 -4.68 -0.37 -1.88
N LEU A 97 -3.86 -1.22 -1.26
CA LEU A 97 -3.09 -2.26 -1.96
C LEU A 97 -3.98 -3.20 -2.81
N PRO A 98 -5.15 -3.68 -2.32
CA PRO A 98 -6.04 -4.51 -3.13
C PRO A 98 -6.49 -3.81 -4.43
N HIS A 99 -6.77 -2.50 -4.38
CA HIS A 99 -7.16 -1.72 -5.56
C HIS A 99 -5.97 -1.49 -6.51
N ILE A 100 -4.76 -1.31 -5.97
CA ILE A 100 -3.54 -1.20 -6.80
C ILE A 100 -3.32 -2.50 -7.58
N ILE A 101 -3.41 -3.65 -6.90
CA ILE A 101 -3.29 -4.98 -7.51
C ILE A 101 -4.36 -5.18 -8.57
N GLU A 102 -5.63 -4.88 -8.26
CA GLU A 102 -6.74 -5.00 -9.22
C GLU A 102 -6.52 -4.15 -10.47
N ARG A 103 -6.06 -2.90 -10.31
CA ARG A 103 -5.76 -1.99 -11.43
C ARG A 103 -4.62 -2.52 -12.30
N LEU A 104 -3.53 -3.00 -11.70
CA LEU A 104 -2.40 -3.58 -12.43
C LEU A 104 -2.78 -4.88 -13.15
N ARG A 105 -3.61 -5.73 -12.55
CA ARG A 105 -4.14 -6.94 -13.21
C ARG A 105 -4.98 -6.60 -14.45
N ARG A 106 -5.79 -5.54 -14.37
CA ARG A 106 -6.61 -5.08 -15.50
C ARG A 106 -5.81 -4.36 -16.58
N ASN A 107 -4.82 -3.57 -16.17
CA ASN A 107 -3.95 -2.82 -17.06
C ASN A 107 -2.53 -2.78 -16.47
N PRO A 108 -1.58 -3.56 -17.02
CA PRO A 108 -0.18 -3.59 -16.56
C PRO A 108 0.53 -2.23 -16.55
N ASP A 109 0.05 -1.24 -17.31
CA ASP A 109 0.61 0.10 -17.44
C ASP A 109 -0.28 1.20 -16.82
N HIS A 110 -1.17 0.85 -15.89
CA HIS A 110 -2.12 1.81 -15.31
C HIS A 110 -1.47 3.04 -14.64
N PHE A 111 -0.32 2.86 -13.99
CA PHE A 111 0.31 3.86 -13.10
C PHE A 111 1.49 4.61 -13.73
#